data_AF-A0A7V3A9Z8-F1
#
_entry.id   AF-A0A7V3A9Z8-F1
#
_cell.length_a   1.000
_cell.length_b   1.000
_cell.length_c   1.000
_cell.angle_alpha   90.00
_cell.angle_beta   90.00
_cell.angle_gamma   90.00
#
_symmetry.space_group_name_H-M   'P 1'
#
loop_
_entity.id
_entity.type
_entity.pdbx_description
1 polymer ?
#
loop_
_entity_poly.entity_id
_entity_poly.type
_entity_poly.pdbx_seq_one_letter_code
_entity_poly.pdbx_strand_id
1 'polypeptide(L)'
;MALSLLPQPKTVKTLVGAFDFKEVDTIYLSKRATPRIRRSAALLATELKRHHHLDYQVQTSPNVDDPHGCLITHHTRGGVFVRTALEKTQGYELVAAGHALALSAFDDGGFHAGTRTIRQLLQEGTRISALKIEDWPSVPLRVLHLDLQGLTPNPLTLKELVERAGLHKFNALLIEYGNRFPYKCLGEHVGPHAFSIDTLKEFLSDAEENGLETIPLLPCMGGLEFVLSLPAYRELAEVADSPAQLCLANPKGEKLIREMYKELLAAHPRSPYVHIGPGRTSQLGQHPASKSAAGKGGLPGLLVQQMLKFVRQVKSDGKTALIGEEALREVPPELLKSIPRQTGVVYAAFEPNNGQFHAELLPHLDRYRAAGLQILGASGVRGQSVASNVPHYRHAYDNMDWWVEAAETRGPIVGHVAWGPARRGFYTTPVDPLPAVWPAWIYAAERCWAGMDSSRESFERRLLVGFYGLRPDATEVALAHYGINEEHAAEAAVVLSNAKVHVRRNRDVLELLEALARLEAFGRERQRCTESIASLLPRLESGRADPAEVRRLRSHLPNWIQEIERQKKELARLLLRRFHPSEVDEFVGDRLTIAERLIGYLQGILRRG
;
A
#
# COMPACT_ATOMS: atom_id res chain seq x y z
N MET A 1 13.92 -28.22 0.78
CA MET A 1 13.90 -26.85 1.34
C MET A 1 12.45 -26.40 1.45
N ALA A 2 12.08 -25.67 2.50
CA ALA A 2 10.78 -25.03 2.56
C ALA A 2 10.69 -23.96 1.45
N LEU A 3 9.56 -23.88 0.76
CA LEU A 3 9.35 -22.90 -0.31
C LEU A 3 9.17 -21.50 0.30
N SER A 4 9.81 -20.49 -0.26
CA SER A 4 9.71 -19.09 0.17
C SER A 4 8.59 -18.31 -0.54
N LEU A 5 7.45 -18.96 -0.76
CA LEU A 5 6.30 -18.38 -1.45
C LEU A 5 5.60 -17.35 -0.57
N LEU A 6 5.19 -16.22 -1.16
CA LEU A 6 4.51 -15.10 -0.51
C LEU A 6 3.35 -14.64 -1.42
N PRO A 7 2.07 -14.93 -1.14
CA PRO A 7 1.57 -15.60 0.07
C PRO A 7 1.89 -17.09 0.21
N GLN A 8 1.83 -17.63 1.43
CA GLN A 8 1.86 -19.07 1.67
C GLN A 8 0.64 -19.76 1.01
N PRO A 9 0.84 -20.81 0.20
CA PRO A 9 -0.27 -21.56 -0.35
C PRO A 9 -1.03 -22.35 0.72
N LYS A 10 -2.34 -22.58 0.49
CA LYS A 10 -3.17 -23.42 1.36
C LYS A 10 -2.64 -24.85 1.50
N THR A 11 -2.27 -25.47 0.38
CA THR A 11 -1.69 -26.83 0.39
C THR A 11 -0.47 -26.90 -0.52
N VAL A 12 0.60 -27.53 -0.03
CA VAL A 12 1.77 -27.91 -0.83
C VAL A 12 2.11 -29.37 -0.55
N LYS A 13 2.12 -30.20 -1.60
CA LYS A 13 2.54 -31.60 -1.53
C LYS A 13 3.80 -31.81 -2.36
N THR A 14 4.89 -32.20 -1.73
CA THR A 14 6.10 -32.64 -2.45
C THR A 14 5.84 -34.00 -3.12
N LEU A 15 6.22 -34.11 -4.38
CA LEU A 15 6.16 -35.32 -5.19
C LEU A 15 7.58 -35.86 -5.41
N VAL A 16 7.67 -37.10 -5.91
CA VAL A 16 8.96 -37.71 -6.24
C VAL A 16 9.51 -37.08 -7.52
N GLY A 17 10.77 -36.65 -7.48
CA GLY A 17 11.49 -36.12 -8.64
C GLY A 17 11.60 -34.60 -8.67
N ALA A 18 11.80 -34.05 -9.87
CA ALA A 18 11.97 -32.63 -10.12
C ALA A 18 11.30 -32.24 -11.44
N PHE A 19 11.10 -30.94 -11.61
CA PHE A 19 10.74 -30.29 -12.87
C PHE A 19 11.78 -29.22 -13.17
N ASP A 20 12.23 -29.11 -14.42
CA ASP A 20 13.18 -28.07 -14.85
C ASP A 20 12.62 -27.29 -16.03
N PHE A 21 12.50 -25.97 -15.86
CA PHE A 21 12.09 -25.07 -16.94
C PHE A 21 13.06 -25.10 -18.14
N LYS A 22 14.28 -25.64 -17.99
CA LYS A 22 15.20 -25.82 -19.12
C LYS A 22 14.85 -27.01 -20.03
N GLU A 23 14.02 -27.94 -19.58
CA GLU A 23 13.66 -29.16 -20.33
C GLU A 23 12.38 -29.01 -21.16
N VAL A 24 11.75 -27.84 -21.09
CA VAL A 24 10.47 -27.50 -21.70
C VAL A 24 10.55 -26.12 -22.35
N ASP A 25 9.69 -25.83 -23.32
CA ASP A 25 9.84 -24.63 -24.16
C ASP A 25 8.52 -24.04 -24.64
N THR A 26 7.39 -24.64 -24.30
CA THR A 26 6.09 -24.22 -24.83
C THR A 26 5.05 -24.14 -23.74
N ILE A 27 4.31 -23.04 -23.70
CA ILE A 27 3.10 -22.84 -22.90
C ILE A 27 1.90 -23.05 -23.81
N TYR A 28 1.20 -24.16 -23.62
CA TYR A 28 -0.04 -24.48 -24.34
C TYR A 28 -1.26 -23.97 -23.57
N LEU A 29 -2.08 -23.18 -24.26
CA LEU A 29 -3.36 -22.66 -23.78
C LEU A 29 -4.53 -23.30 -24.54
N SER A 30 -5.72 -23.22 -23.95
CA SER A 30 -6.96 -23.54 -24.66
C SER A 30 -7.23 -22.55 -25.79
N LYS A 31 -7.91 -23.04 -26.86
CA LYS A 31 -8.52 -22.15 -27.86
C LYS A 31 -9.52 -21.19 -27.24
N ARG A 32 -10.17 -21.59 -26.13
CA ARG A 32 -11.13 -20.79 -25.36
C ARG A 32 -10.48 -19.87 -24.32
N ALA A 33 -9.15 -19.83 -24.23
CA ALA A 33 -8.46 -18.96 -23.28
C ALA A 33 -8.86 -17.49 -23.45
N THR A 34 -9.24 -16.87 -22.33
CA THR A 34 -9.68 -15.46 -22.31
C THR A 34 -8.52 -14.52 -22.64
N PRO A 35 -8.80 -13.25 -23.00
CA PRO A 35 -7.73 -12.26 -23.20
C PRO A 35 -6.82 -12.09 -21.98
N ARG A 36 -7.36 -12.19 -20.76
CA ARG A 36 -6.58 -12.04 -19.51
C ARG A 36 -5.65 -13.23 -19.27
N ILE A 37 -6.10 -14.45 -19.59
CA ILE A 37 -5.27 -15.66 -19.56
C ILE A 37 -4.10 -15.55 -20.54
N ARG A 38 -4.38 -15.14 -21.79
CA ARG A 38 -3.36 -14.96 -22.82
C ARG A 38 -2.31 -13.92 -22.41
N ARG A 39 -2.73 -12.79 -21.85
CA ARG A 39 -1.81 -11.77 -21.30
C ARG A 39 -0.96 -12.32 -20.15
N SER A 40 -1.56 -13.04 -19.20
CA SER A 40 -0.82 -13.61 -18.08
C SER A 40 0.23 -14.64 -18.53
N ALA A 41 -0.10 -15.47 -19.52
CA ALA A 41 0.85 -16.40 -20.13
C ALA A 41 1.96 -15.69 -20.93
N ALA A 42 1.62 -14.65 -21.69
CA ALA A 42 2.60 -13.86 -22.43
C ALA A 42 3.58 -13.13 -21.49
N LEU A 43 3.09 -12.61 -20.36
CA LEU A 43 3.92 -12.00 -19.33
C LEU A 43 4.88 -13.04 -18.72
N LEU A 44 4.39 -14.24 -18.39
CA LEU A 44 5.25 -15.33 -17.90
C LEU A 44 6.34 -15.69 -18.92
N ALA A 45 6.00 -15.84 -20.21
CA ALA A 45 6.98 -16.14 -21.26
C ALA A 45 8.02 -15.01 -21.42
N THR A 46 7.58 -13.75 -21.38
CA THR A 46 8.46 -12.57 -21.45
C THR A 46 9.47 -12.55 -20.31
N GLU A 47 9.04 -12.92 -19.11
CA GLU A 47 9.92 -12.95 -17.94
C GLU A 47 10.87 -14.14 -17.94
N LEU A 48 10.42 -15.32 -18.37
CA LEU A 48 11.29 -16.47 -18.61
C LEU A 48 12.41 -16.12 -19.59
N LYS A 49 12.09 -15.37 -20.65
CA LYS A 49 13.09 -14.87 -21.61
C LYS A 49 14.02 -13.83 -20.97
N ARG A 50 13.47 -12.83 -20.30
CA ARG A 50 14.21 -11.69 -19.74
C ARG A 50 15.14 -12.08 -18.60
N HIS A 51 14.68 -12.93 -17.67
CA HIS A 51 15.37 -13.23 -16.41
C HIS A 51 16.07 -14.58 -16.41
N HIS A 52 15.67 -15.51 -17.27
CA HIS A 52 16.23 -16.86 -17.32
C HIS A 52 16.77 -17.26 -18.70
N HIS A 53 16.67 -16.38 -19.71
CA HIS A 53 17.09 -16.65 -21.09
C HIS A 53 16.41 -17.87 -21.72
N LEU A 54 15.16 -18.15 -21.32
CA LEU A 54 14.34 -19.24 -21.84
C LEU A 54 13.25 -18.68 -22.77
N ASP A 55 13.35 -18.94 -24.07
CA ASP A 55 12.46 -18.38 -25.09
C ASP A 55 11.23 -19.27 -25.31
N TYR A 56 10.27 -19.17 -24.40
CA TYR A 56 9.05 -19.97 -24.45
C TYR A 56 8.10 -19.52 -25.56
N GLN A 57 7.57 -20.48 -26.31
CA GLN A 57 6.48 -20.26 -27.25
C GLN A 57 5.13 -20.31 -26.52
N VAL A 58 4.22 -19.38 -26.82
CA VAL A 58 2.83 -19.46 -26.34
C VAL A 58 1.96 -19.93 -27.49
N GLN A 59 1.38 -21.13 -27.36
CA GLN A 59 0.61 -21.79 -28.42
C GLN A 59 -0.79 -22.20 -27.92
N THR A 60 -1.68 -22.51 -28.86
CA THR A 60 -2.96 -23.14 -28.52
C THR A 60 -2.88 -24.65 -28.75
N SER A 61 -3.46 -25.44 -27.85
CA SER A 61 -3.51 -26.91 -27.97
C SER A 61 -4.93 -27.42 -27.84
N PRO A 62 -5.35 -28.40 -28.66
CA PRO A 62 -6.64 -29.08 -28.47
C PRO A 62 -6.67 -29.94 -27.19
N ASN A 63 -5.52 -30.30 -26.62
CA ASN A 63 -5.45 -31.10 -25.40
C ASN A 63 -5.74 -30.28 -24.14
N VAL A 64 -5.80 -28.95 -24.25
CA VAL A 64 -6.21 -28.04 -23.17
C VAL A 64 -7.57 -27.48 -23.57
N ASP A 65 -8.65 -28.07 -23.08
CA ASP A 65 -9.99 -27.56 -23.41
C ASP A 65 -10.44 -26.46 -22.44
N ASP A 66 -10.00 -26.49 -21.18
CA ASP A 66 -10.38 -25.52 -20.14
C ASP A 66 -9.87 -24.09 -20.47
N PRO A 67 -10.76 -23.06 -20.50
CA PRO A 67 -10.36 -21.67 -20.75
C PRO A 67 -9.39 -21.09 -19.71
N HIS A 68 -9.35 -21.61 -18.48
CA HIS A 68 -8.51 -21.14 -17.37
C HIS A 68 -7.36 -22.12 -17.06
N GLY A 69 -6.90 -22.88 -18.06
CA GLY A 69 -5.85 -23.87 -17.94
C GLY A 69 -4.65 -23.63 -18.87
N CYS A 70 -3.47 -24.08 -18.46
CA CYS A 70 -2.32 -24.24 -19.34
C CYS A 70 -1.50 -25.51 -19.04
N LEU A 71 -0.80 -25.97 -20.06
CA LEU A 71 0.19 -27.03 -19.99
C LEU A 71 1.53 -26.51 -20.50
N ILE A 72 2.56 -26.55 -19.65
CA ILE A 72 3.93 -26.20 -20.00
C ILE A 72 4.72 -27.50 -20.21
N THR A 73 5.22 -27.72 -21.42
CA THR A 73 5.94 -28.94 -21.82
C THR A 73 6.88 -28.66 -23.00
N HIS A 74 7.66 -29.66 -23.41
CA HIS A 74 8.45 -29.62 -24.64
C HIS A 74 7.53 -29.67 -25.87
N HIS A 75 7.81 -28.87 -26.89
CA HIS A 75 6.96 -28.73 -28.08
C HIS A 75 6.68 -30.04 -28.84
N THR A 76 7.62 -30.99 -28.81
CA THR A 76 7.45 -32.31 -29.44
C THR A 76 6.72 -33.33 -28.58
N ARG A 77 6.50 -33.04 -27.29
CA ARG A 77 5.88 -33.98 -26.35
C ARG A 77 4.42 -33.63 -26.15
N GLY A 78 3.54 -34.55 -26.54
CA GLY A 78 2.14 -34.50 -26.11
C GLY A 78 2.07 -34.66 -24.59
N GLY A 79 1.26 -33.84 -23.94
CA GLY A 79 0.92 -34.01 -22.53
C GLY A 79 -0.59 -34.05 -22.35
N VAL A 80 -1.00 -34.70 -21.25
CA VAL A 80 -2.40 -34.74 -20.82
C VAL A 80 -2.59 -33.61 -19.83
N PHE A 81 -3.42 -32.64 -20.20
CA PHE A 81 -3.91 -31.63 -19.26
C PHE A 81 -5.09 -32.21 -18.48
N VAL A 82 -5.04 -32.12 -17.16
CA VAL A 82 -6.14 -32.52 -16.29
C VAL A 82 -6.72 -31.27 -15.65
N ARG A 83 -8.02 -31.06 -15.86
CA ARG A 83 -8.78 -29.98 -15.24
C ARG A 83 -8.88 -30.22 -13.73
N THR A 84 -8.67 -29.17 -12.93
CA THR A 84 -8.84 -29.24 -11.47
C THR A 84 -10.31 -29.40 -11.09
N ALA A 85 -10.56 -30.11 -9.98
CA ALA A 85 -11.86 -30.16 -9.32
C ALA A 85 -12.02 -29.05 -8.26
N LEU A 86 -11.05 -28.14 -8.13
CA LEU A 86 -11.04 -27.08 -7.14
C LEU A 86 -12.06 -25.97 -7.49
N GLU A 87 -13.28 -26.10 -6.97
CA GLU A 87 -14.37 -25.13 -7.14
C GLU A 87 -14.28 -23.97 -6.11
N LYS A 88 -13.18 -23.22 -6.15
CA LYS A 88 -12.95 -22.04 -5.30
C LYS A 88 -12.70 -20.82 -6.17
N THR A 89 -13.41 -19.73 -5.92
CA THR A 89 -13.19 -18.44 -6.60
C THR A 89 -11.73 -18.01 -6.45
N GLN A 90 -11.11 -17.58 -7.55
CA GLN A 90 -9.67 -17.28 -7.63
C GLN A 90 -8.75 -18.44 -7.23
N GLY A 91 -9.27 -19.66 -7.18
CA GLY A 91 -8.52 -20.86 -6.84
C GLY A 91 -7.77 -21.43 -8.04
N TYR A 92 -6.64 -22.06 -7.76
CA TYR A 92 -5.86 -22.78 -8.77
C TYR A 92 -5.19 -24.03 -8.19
N GLU A 93 -4.91 -24.97 -9.10
CA GLU A 93 -4.07 -26.14 -8.88
C GLU A 93 -2.86 -26.07 -9.81
N LEU A 94 -1.68 -26.26 -9.25
CA LEU A 94 -0.41 -26.28 -9.97
C LEU A 94 0.29 -27.60 -9.70
N VAL A 95 0.58 -28.38 -10.75
CA VAL A 95 1.35 -29.63 -10.66
C VAL A 95 2.58 -29.50 -11.53
N ALA A 96 3.76 -29.69 -10.95
CA ALA A 96 5.03 -29.70 -11.66
C ALA A 96 5.76 -31.01 -11.38
N ALA A 97 5.96 -31.85 -12.40
CA ALA A 97 6.64 -33.13 -12.25
C ALA A 97 7.22 -33.62 -13.59
N GLY A 98 8.43 -34.17 -13.55
CA GLY A 98 9.10 -34.70 -14.73
C GLY A 98 9.25 -33.63 -15.80
N HIS A 99 8.57 -33.81 -16.94
CA HIS A 99 8.71 -32.95 -18.11
C HIS A 99 7.46 -32.11 -18.39
N ALA A 100 6.59 -31.93 -17.40
CA ALA A 100 5.39 -31.12 -17.56
C ALA A 100 5.06 -30.32 -16.29
N LEU A 101 4.50 -29.13 -16.51
CA LEU A 101 3.85 -28.34 -15.49
C LEU A 101 2.44 -28.00 -15.98
N ALA A 102 1.43 -28.38 -15.20
CA ALA A 102 0.04 -28.07 -15.47
C ALA A 102 -0.48 -27.04 -14.46
N LEU A 103 -1.11 -25.98 -14.95
CA LEU A 103 -1.83 -25.00 -14.14
C LEU A 103 -3.29 -25.03 -14.57
N SER A 104 -4.19 -25.36 -13.65
CA SER A 104 -5.63 -25.30 -13.86
C SER A 104 -6.25 -24.38 -12.82
N ALA A 105 -7.17 -23.51 -13.23
CA ALA A 105 -7.80 -22.56 -12.33
C ALA A 105 -9.31 -22.53 -12.49
N PHE A 106 -9.99 -22.03 -11.46
CA PHE A 106 -11.44 -21.86 -11.48
C PHE A 106 -11.87 -20.70 -12.39
N ASP A 107 -11.13 -19.59 -12.35
CA ASP A 107 -11.39 -18.37 -13.11
C ASP A 107 -10.07 -17.66 -13.52
N ASP A 108 -10.20 -16.55 -14.25
CA ASP A 108 -9.08 -15.70 -14.67
C ASP A 108 -8.19 -15.23 -13.50
N GLY A 109 -8.77 -14.97 -12.33
CA GLY A 109 -8.06 -14.53 -11.14
C GLY A 109 -7.21 -15.64 -10.55
N GLY A 110 -7.72 -16.87 -10.52
CA GLY A 110 -6.99 -18.05 -10.09
C GLY A 110 -5.84 -18.38 -11.03
N PHE A 111 -6.06 -18.30 -12.35
CA PHE A 111 -4.98 -18.52 -13.31
C PHE A 111 -3.88 -17.48 -13.14
N HIS A 112 -4.27 -16.21 -13.02
CA HIS A 112 -3.33 -15.14 -12.76
C HIS A 112 -2.52 -15.44 -11.48
N ALA A 113 -3.16 -15.75 -10.36
CA ALA A 113 -2.49 -16.09 -9.11
C ALA A 113 -1.52 -17.29 -9.25
N GLY A 114 -1.93 -18.33 -9.96
CA GLY A 114 -1.08 -19.50 -10.23
C GLY A 114 0.17 -19.15 -11.04
N THR A 115 0.06 -18.27 -12.04
CA THR A 115 1.24 -17.76 -12.75
C THR A 115 2.18 -16.95 -11.85
N ARG A 116 1.66 -16.25 -10.83
CA ARG A 116 2.50 -15.55 -9.84
C ARG A 116 3.25 -16.52 -8.94
N THR A 117 2.62 -17.62 -8.56
CA THR A 117 3.31 -18.71 -7.84
C THR A 117 4.43 -19.32 -8.69
N ILE A 118 4.19 -19.57 -9.98
CA ILE A 118 5.24 -20.03 -10.92
C ILE A 118 6.41 -19.03 -10.97
N ARG A 119 6.11 -17.73 -11.09
CA ARG A 119 7.15 -16.67 -11.09
C ARG A 119 7.99 -16.68 -9.82
N GLN A 120 7.38 -16.89 -8.65
CA GLN A 120 8.11 -16.95 -7.38
C GLN A 120 8.97 -18.23 -7.28
N LEU A 121 8.47 -19.37 -7.75
CA LEU A 121 9.25 -20.61 -7.82
C LEU A 121 10.51 -20.44 -8.68
N LEU A 122 10.40 -19.72 -9.80
CA LEU A 122 11.51 -19.41 -10.70
C LEU A 122 12.59 -18.52 -10.08
N GLN A 123 12.27 -17.74 -9.04
CA GLN A 123 13.25 -16.88 -8.38
C GLN A 123 14.39 -17.72 -7.77
N GLU A 124 14.10 -18.94 -7.33
CA GLU A 124 15.08 -19.87 -6.73
C GLU A 124 15.87 -20.68 -7.77
N GLY A 125 15.57 -20.51 -9.05
CA GLY A 125 16.22 -21.17 -10.17
C GLY A 125 15.23 -21.87 -11.11
N THR A 126 15.74 -22.44 -12.20
CA THR A 126 14.90 -23.14 -13.20
C THR A 126 14.51 -24.55 -12.78
N ARG A 127 15.20 -25.14 -11.81
CA ARG A 127 14.92 -26.50 -11.33
C ARG A 127 14.21 -26.46 -10.00
N ILE A 128 13.01 -27.04 -9.93
CA ILE A 128 12.19 -27.12 -8.72
C ILE A 128 11.94 -28.58 -8.36
N SER A 129 11.75 -28.84 -7.06
CA SER A 129 11.27 -30.15 -6.61
C SER A 129 9.88 -30.41 -7.18
N ALA A 130 9.60 -31.66 -7.58
CA ALA A 130 8.28 -32.00 -8.08
C ALA A 130 7.25 -31.74 -6.96
N LEU A 131 6.12 -31.14 -7.32
CA LEU A 131 5.14 -30.67 -6.34
C LEU A 131 3.74 -30.58 -6.92
N LYS A 132 2.76 -30.57 -6.02
CA LYS A 132 1.38 -30.16 -6.27
C LYS A 132 1.01 -29.06 -5.28
N ILE A 133 0.45 -27.96 -5.76
CA ILE A 133 -0.10 -26.85 -4.98
C ILE A 133 -1.59 -26.73 -5.29
N GLU A 134 -2.40 -26.60 -4.25
CA GLU A 134 -3.81 -26.22 -4.32
C GLU A 134 -3.98 -24.97 -3.46
N ASP A 135 -4.55 -23.91 -4.02
CA ASP A 135 -4.47 -22.59 -3.39
C ASP A 135 -5.62 -21.67 -3.81
N TRP A 136 -6.08 -20.83 -2.88
CA TRP A 136 -7.16 -19.84 -3.05
C TRP A 136 -7.09 -18.81 -1.91
N PRO A 137 -7.65 -17.60 -2.10
CA PRO A 137 -7.60 -16.56 -1.07
C PRO A 137 -8.67 -16.72 0.02
N SER A 138 -8.35 -16.30 1.25
CA SER A 138 -9.34 -16.10 2.32
C SER A 138 -10.21 -14.84 2.09
N VAL A 139 -9.67 -13.79 1.47
CA VAL A 139 -10.36 -12.53 1.16
C VAL A 139 -10.41 -12.30 -0.36
N PRO A 140 -11.60 -12.17 -0.98
CA PRO A 140 -11.73 -12.08 -2.45
C PRO A 140 -11.19 -10.79 -3.07
N LEU A 141 -11.47 -9.64 -2.46
CA LEU A 141 -10.99 -8.33 -2.92
C LEU A 141 -9.85 -7.86 -2.02
N ARG A 142 -8.65 -7.76 -2.60
CA ARG A 142 -7.39 -7.48 -1.91
C ARG A 142 -6.79 -6.24 -2.54
N VAL A 143 -6.99 -5.12 -1.86
CA VAL A 143 -6.71 -3.78 -2.39
C VAL A 143 -5.45 -3.24 -1.75
N LEU A 144 -4.49 -2.81 -2.58
CA LEU A 144 -3.36 -2.00 -2.12
C LEU A 144 -3.74 -0.52 -2.25
N HIS A 145 -3.58 0.28 -1.19
CA HIS A 145 -3.82 1.72 -1.24
C HIS A 145 -2.54 2.47 -1.67
N LEU A 146 -2.63 3.20 -2.77
CA LEU A 146 -1.61 4.10 -3.29
C LEU A 146 -2.09 5.55 -3.13
N ASP A 147 -1.55 6.24 -2.14
CA ASP A 147 -1.73 7.68 -1.95
C ASP A 147 -0.54 8.45 -2.54
N LEU A 148 -0.84 9.39 -3.44
CA LEU A 148 0.13 10.16 -4.18
C LEU A 148 0.34 11.59 -3.63
N GLN A 149 -0.28 11.92 -2.50
CA GLN A 149 -0.24 13.26 -1.90
C GLN A 149 1.04 13.56 -1.09
N GLY A 150 2.06 12.73 -1.16
CA GLY A 150 3.38 13.01 -0.59
C GLY A 150 4.41 11.95 -0.95
N LEU A 151 5.67 12.36 -1.16
CA LEU A 151 6.69 11.50 -1.74
C LEU A 151 6.16 10.85 -3.02
N THR A 152 5.69 11.66 -3.97
CA THR A 152 5.13 11.15 -5.23
C THR A 152 6.19 10.34 -5.99
N PRO A 153 5.95 9.04 -6.27
CA PRO A 153 6.92 8.20 -6.95
C PRO A 153 7.07 8.56 -8.42
N ASN A 154 8.27 8.35 -8.96
CA ASN A 154 8.49 8.48 -10.39
C ASN A 154 7.84 7.32 -11.18
N PRO A 155 7.66 7.44 -12.52
CA PRO A 155 6.98 6.41 -13.31
C PRO A 155 7.58 5.00 -13.21
N LEU A 156 8.92 4.89 -13.12
CA LEU A 156 9.58 3.59 -12.95
C LEU A 156 9.21 2.93 -11.62
N THR A 157 9.12 3.72 -10.55
CA THR A 157 8.72 3.23 -9.22
C THR A 157 7.25 2.83 -9.19
N LEU A 158 6.38 3.54 -9.92
CA LEU A 158 4.97 3.16 -10.08
C LEU A 158 4.82 1.84 -10.84
N LYS A 159 5.60 1.64 -11.90
CA LYS A 159 5.65 0.36 -12.64
C LYS A 159 6.10 -0.80 -11.75
N GLU A 160 7.19 -0.61 -11.00
CA GLU A 160 7.66 -1.59 -10.04
C GLU A 160 6.60 -1.91 -8.96
N LEU A 161 5.84 -0.91 -8.52
CA LEU A 161 4.76 -1.08 -7.56
C LEU A 161 3.65 -2.00 -8.10
N VAL A 162 3.17 -1.79 -9.32
CA VAL A 162 2.13 -2.64 -9.90
C VAL A 162 2.63 -4.06 -10.18
N GLU A 163 3.87 -4.21 -10.65
CA GLU A 163 4.49 -5.53 -10.87
C GLU A 163 4.60 -6.33 -9.57
N ARG A 164 5.03 -5.69 -8.48
CA ARG A 164 5.14 -6.31 -7.15
C ARG A 164 3.79 -6.57 -6.51
N ALA A 165 2.82 -5.66 -6.63
CA ALA A 165 1.48 -5.86 -6.10
C ALA A 165 0.81 -7.08 -6.75
N GLY A 166 0.88 -7.18 -8.09
CA GLY A 166 0.42 -8.35 -8.81
C GLY A 166 1.19 -9.63 -8.44
N LEU A 167 2.52 -9.57 -8.29
CA LEU A 167 3.34 -10.71 -7.85
C LEU A 167 2.89 -11.29 -6.49
N HIS A 168 2.47 -10.43 -5.56
CA HIS A 168 1.98 -10.82 -4.24
C HIS A 168 0.46 -11.00 -4.21
N LYS A 169 -0.18 -11.17 -5.37
CA LYS A 169 -1.59 -11.54 -5.52
C LYS A 169 -2.60 -10.51 -4.98
N PHE A 170 -2.22 -9.24 -4.84
CA PHE A 170 -3.23 -8.17 -4.84
C PHE A 170 -3.98 -8.20 -6.17
N ASN A 171 -5.27 -7.85 -6.16
CA ASN A 171 -6.09 -7.80 -7.38
C ASN A 171 -6.71 -6.43 -7.63
N ALA A 172 -6.45 -5.45 -6.77
CA ALA A 172 -6.88 -4.09 -6.96
C ALA A 172 -5.88 -3.08 -6.37
N LEU A 173 -5.90 -1.89 -6.94
CA LEU A 173 -5.16 -0.71 -6.52
C LEU A 173 -6.15 0.43 -6.29
N LEU A 174 -6.28 0.87 -5.04
CA LEU A 174 -7.02 2.08 -4.69
C LEU A 174 -6.08 3.26 -4.84
N ILE A 175 -6.38 4.19 -5.75
CA ILE A 175 -5.48 5.29 -6.09
C ILE A 175 -6.08 6.60 -5.62
N GLU A 176 -5.46 7.20 -4.62
CA GLU A 176 -5.75 8.56 -4.17
C GLU A 176 -4.79 9.53 -4.87
N TYR A 177 -5.27 10.14 -5.95
CA TYR A 177 -4.45 11.01 -6.78
C TYR A 177 -4.20 12.39 -6.17
N GLY A 178 -5.18 12.95 -5.46
CA GLY A 178 -5.18 14.36 -5.06
C GLY A 178 -4.89 15.29 -6.25
N ASN A 179 -3.95 16.20 -6.07
CA ASN A 179 -3.50 17.14 -7.12
C ASN A 179 -2.55 16.52 -8.17
N ARG A 180 -2.29 15.20 -8.14
CA ARG A 180 -1.46 14.51 -9.15
C ARG A 180 -2.26 14.03 -10.36
N PHE A 181 -3.59 14.03 -10.29
CA PHE A 181 -4.40 13.75 -11.47
C PHE A 181 -4.45 14.98 -12.39
N PRO A 182 -4.35 14.81 -13.73
CA PRO A 182 -4.33 15.92 -14.68
C PRO A 182 -5.75 16.49 -14.94
N TYR A 183 -6.35 17.08 -13.92
CA TYR A 183 -7.68 17.70 -14.02
C TYR A 183 -7.64 18.91 -14.97
N LYS A 184 -8.32 18.81 -16.11
CA LYS A 184 -8.50 19.93 -17.04
C LYS A 184 -9.35 21.02 -16.43
N CYS A 185 -10.36 20.67 -15.64
CA CYS A 185 -11.23 21.62 -14.95
C CYS A 185 -10.51 22.48 -13.90
N LEU A 186 -9.30 22.09 -13.45
CA LEU A 186 -8.46 22.89 -12.55
C LEU A 186 -7.46 23.79 -13.30
N GLY A 187 -7.30 23.61 -14.62
CA GLY A 187 -6.41 24.43 -15.45
C GLY A 187 -4.97 24.47 -14.92
N GLU A 188 -4.46 25.67 -14.68
CA GLU A 188 -3.10 25.90 -14.16
C GLU A 188 -2.92 25.50 -12.69
N HIS A 189 -3.99 25.15 -11.98
CA HIS A 189 -3.95 24.79 -10.57
C HIS A 189 -3.68 23.29 -10.32
N VAL A 190 -3.43 22.52 -11.37
CA VAL A 190 -2.96 21.13 -11.24
C VAL A 190 -1.61 21.13 -10.52
N GLY A 191 -1.40 20.18 -9.61
CA GLY A 191 -0.21 20.12 -8.77
C GLY A 191 1.06 19.81 -9.58
N PRO A 192 2.24 20.16 -9.04
CA PRO A 192 3.50 19.71 -9.63
C PRO A 192 3.54 18.17 -9.67
N HIS A 193 4.28 17.63 -10.63
CA HIS A 193 4.41 16.18 -10.85
C HIS A 193 3.08 15.44 -11.11
N ALA A 194 2.03 16.17 -11.51
CA ALA A 194 0.83 15.53 -12.01
C ALA A 194 1.15 14.69 -13.25
N PHE A 195 0.42 13.58 -13.41
CA PHE A 195 0.59 12.72 -14.57
C PHE A 195 0.37 13.48 -15.87
N SER A 196 1.19 13.21 -16.88
CA SER A 196 0.73 13.43 -18.25
C SER A 196 -0.37 12.41 -18.58
N ILE A 197 -1.23 12.73 -19.55
CA ILE A 197 -2.29 11.79 -19.99
C ILE A 197 -1.70 10.46 -20.46
N ASP A 198 -0.54 10.49 -21.12
CA ASP A 198 0.10 9.28 -21.65
C ASP A 198 0.76 8.46 -20.54
N THR A 199 1.43 9.10 -19.59
CA THR A 199 1.98 8.42 -18.41
C THR A 199 0.87 7.79 -17.56
N LEU A 200 -0.28 8.46 -17.41
CA LEU A 200 -1.44 7.89 -16.73
C LEU A 200 -1.97 6.65 -17.46
N LYS A 201 -2.13 6.71 -18.78
CA LYS A 201 -2.58 5.55 -19.58
C LYS A 201 -1.61 4.38 -19.47
N GLU A 202 -0.31 4.63 -19.55
CA GLU A 202 0.73 3.60 -19.40
C GLU A 202 0.64 2.96 -18.01
N PHE A 203 0.57 3.76 -16.94
CA PHE A 203 0.42 3.24 -15.58
C PHE A 203 -0.83 2.38 -15.39
N LEU A 204 -1.98 2.82 -15.92
CA LEU A 204 -3.23 2.04 -15.86
C LEU A 204 -3.17 0.76 -16.71
N SER A 205 -2.42 0.77 -17.81
CA SER A 205 -2.17 -0.42 -18.63
C SER A 205 -1.27 -1.42 -17.89
N ASP A 206 -0.15 -0.95 -17.33
CA ASP A 206 0.77 -1.77 -16.53
C ASP A 206 0.04 -2.43 -15.34
N ALA A 207 -0.89 -1.71 -14.69
CA ALA A 207 -1.72 -2.25 -13.63
C ALA A 207 -2.62 -3.40 -14.11
N GLU A 208 -3.30 -3.23 -15.26
CA GLU A 208 -4.16 -4.26 -15.84
C GLU A 208 -3.36 -5.51 -16.28
N GLU A 209 -2.20 -5.31 -16.89
CA GLU A 209 -1.30 -6.40 -17.30
C GLU A 209 -0.84 -7.24 -16.10
N ASN A 210 -0.67 -6.58 -14.95
CA ASN A 210 -0.38 -7.22 -13.66
C ASN A 210 -1.64 -7.64 -12.88
N GLY A 211 -2.80 -7.68 -13.55
CA GLY A 211 -4.04 -8.24 -13.00
C GLY A 211 -4.71 -7.40 -11.92
N LEU A 212 -4.37 -6.12 -11.83
CA LEU A 212 -4.90 -5.17 -10.85
C LEU A 212 -6.04 -4.33 -11.44
N GLU A 213 -7.17 -4.30 -10.76
CA GLU A 213 -8.23 -3.32 -11.00
C GLU A 213 -7.84 -1.96 -10.38
N THR A 214 -7.99 -0.86 -11.13
CA THR A 214 -7.60 0.47 -10.65
C THR A 214 -8.82 1.26 -10.17
N ILE A 215 -8.99 1.34 -8.85
CA ILE A 215 -10.10 2.00 -8.18
C ILE A 215 -9.70 3.45 -7.89
N PRO A 216 -10.28 4.46 -8.59
CA PRO A 216 -9.97 5.85 -8.29
C PRO A 216 -10.64 6.30 -7.00
N LEU A 217 -9.91 7.09 -6.20
CA LEU A 217 -10.42 7.78 -5.01
C LEU A 217 -10.41 9.29 -5.25
N LEU A 218 -11.59 9.91 -5.14
CA LEU A 218 -11.75 11.36 -5.13
C LEU A 218 -12.70 11.76 -3.99
N PRO A 219 -12.21 12.45 -2.95
CA PRO A 219 -13.07 12.88 -1.88
C PRO A 219 -14.13 13.88 -2.37
N CYS A 220 -15.37 13.78 -1.86
CA CYS A 220 -16.47 14.68 -2.26
C CYS A 220 -17.03 15.56 -1.13
N MET A 221 -16.49 15.45 0.08
CA MET A 221 -16.99 16.14 1.27
C MET A 221 -15.85 16.82 2.04
N GLY A 222 -14.97 16.04 2.67
CA GLY A 222 -13.70 16.49 3.25
C GLY A 222 -12.54 15.70 2.67
N GLY A 223 -11.30 16.09 2.97
CA GLY A 223 -10.13 15.56 2.24
C GLY A 223 -9.85 16.30 0.93
N LEU A 224 -10.32 17.54 0.82
CA LEU A 224 -10.22 18.37 -0.37
C LEU A 224 -9.19 19.51 -0.18
N GLU A 225 -8.27 19.38 0.78
CA GLU A 225 -7.28 20.40 1.12
C GLU A 225 -6.42 20.77 -0.11
N PHE A 226 -6.14 19.81 -0.99
CA PHE A 226 -5.38 20.03 -2.22
C PHE A 226 -6.06 20.99 -3.20
N VAL A 227 -7.39 21.14 -3.14
CA VAL A 227 -8.16 22.10 -3.94
C VAL A 227 -8.52 23.33 -3.13
N LEU A 228 -9.07 23.15 -1.93
CA LEU A 228 -9.62 24.24 -1.12
C LEU A 228 -8.56 25.16 -0.52
N SER A 229 -7.29 24.73 -0.51
CA SER A 229 -6.15 25.59 -0.14
C SER A 229 -5.86 26.68 -1.17
N LEU A 230 -6.21 26.43 -2.44
CA LEU A 230 -5.97 27.35 -3.54
C LEU A 230 -6.84 28.60 -3.41
N PRO A 231 -6.28 29.81 -3.64
CA PRO A 231 -7.03 31.06 -3.54
C PRO A 231 -8.33 31.07 -4.36
N ALA A 232 -8.34 30.45 -5.55
CA ALA A 232 -9.49 30.41 -6.44
C ALA A 232 -10.69 29.58 -5.92
N TYR A 233 -10.45 28.66 -4.99
CA TYR A 233 -11.47 27.72 -4.51
C TYR A 233 -11.75 27.82 -3.01
N ARG A 234 -11.05 28.71 -2.29
CA ARG A 234 -11.20 28.89 -0.84
C ARG A 234 -12.63 29.26 -0.43
N GLU A 235 -13.35 30.01 -1.27
CA GLU A 235 -14.77 30.36 -1.03
C GLU A 235 -15.73 29.16 -1.02
N LEU A 236 -15.28 27.99 -1.48
CA LEU A 236 -16.08 26.77 -1.51
C LEU A 236 -16.03 26.02 -0.18
N ALA A 237 -15.12 26.36 0.73
CA ALA A 237 -14.94 25.68 2.00
C ALA A 237 -16.09 25.96 2.99
N GLU A 238 -16.32 25.00 3.89
CA GLU A 238 -17.28 25.12 5.00
C GLU A 238 -16.85 26.21 6.00
N VAL A 239 -15.54 26.42 6.15
CA VAL A 239 -14.95 27.41 7.04
C VAL A 239 -13.97 28.25 6.24
N ALA A 240 -14.10 29.58 6.29
CA ALA A 240 -13.34 30.51 5.44
C ALA A 240 -11.81 30.33 5.53
N ASP A 241 -11.31 30.08 6.74
CA ASP A 241 -9.87 29.94 7.02
C ASP A 241 -9.41 28.48 7.14
N SER A 242 -10.25 27.50 6.75
CA SER A 242 -9.90 26.08 6.82
C SER A 242 -10.27 25.34 5.52
N PRO A 243 -9.29 24.76 4.81
CA PRO A 243 -9.51 24.02 3.58
C PRO A 243 -9.90 22.55 3.80
N ALA A 244 -10.21 22.15 5.03
CA ALA A 244 -10.43 20.73 5.39
C ALA A 244 -11.71 20.14 4.76
N GLN A 245 -12.72 20.96 4.53
CA GLN A 245 -14.05 20.50 4.16
C GLN A 245 -14.78 21.46 3.21
N LEU A 246 -15.47 20.90 2.22
CA LEU A 246 -16.35 21.62 1.32
C LEU A 246 -17.63 22.07 2.05
N CYS A 247 -18.12 23.27 1.73
CA CYS A 247 -19.45 23.70 2.11
C CYS A 247 -20.49 22.88 1.32
N LEU A 248 -21.13 21.93 1.99
CA LEU A 248 -22.06 20.97 1.37
C LEU A 248 -23.36 21.63 0.84
N ALA A 249 -23.62 22.88 1.22
CA ALA A 249 -24.70 23.70 0.70
C ALA A 249 -24.30 24.59 -0.49
N ASN A 250 -23.01 24.65 -0.86
CA ASN A 250 -22.52 25.51 -1.94
C ASN A 250 -22.62 24.79 -3.31
N PRO A 251 -23.50 25.23 -4.22
CA PRO A 251 -23.69 24.58 -5.52
C PRO A 251 -22.47 24.70 -6.45
N LYS A 252 -21.62 25.73 -6.27
CA LYS A 252 -20.36 25.85 -7.03
C LYS A 252 -19.38 24.74 -6.64
N GLY A 253 -19.35 24.40 -5.34
CA GLY A 253 -18.57 23.30 -4.80
C GLY A 253 -19.00 21.96 -5.38
N GLU A 254 -20.30 21.67 -5.33
CA GLU A 254 -20.86 20.46 -5.94
C GLU A 254 -20.51 20.38 -7.43
N LYS A 255 -20.66 21.48 -8.18
CA LYS A 255 -20.34 21.54 -9.61
C LYS A 255 -18.87 21.20 -9.88
N LEU A 256 -17.95 21.78 -9.14
CA LEU A 256 -16.51 21.52 -9.30
C LEU A 256 -16.20 20.03 -9.11
N ILE A 257 -16.67 19.43 -8.02
CA ILE A 257 -16.43 18.02 -7.72
C ILE A 257 -17.04 17.12 -8.80
N ARG A 258 -18.22 17.44 -9.33
CA ARG A 258 -18.83 16.68 -10.44
C ARG A 258 -18.00 16.72 -11.73
N GLU A 259 -17.41 17.86 -12.09
CA GLU A 259 -16.52 17.94 -13.25
C GLU A 259 -15.23 17.12 -13.02
N MET A 260 -14.66 17.17 -11.82
CA MET A 260 -13.51 16.33 -11.45
C MET A 260 -13.85 14.83 -11.54
N TYR A 261 -15.02 14.41 -11.05
CA TYR A 261 -15.50 13.02 -11.21
C TYR A 261 -15.64 12.65 -12.68
N LYS A 262 -16.24 13.49 -13.51
CA LYS A 262 -16.42 13.22 -14.93
C LYS A 262 -15.09 12.90 -15.62
N GLU A 263 -14.05 13.68 -15.35
CA GLU A 263 -12.71 13.44 -15.91
C GLU A 263 -12.05 12.18 -15.33
N LEU A 264 -12.16 11.96 -14.03
CA LEU A 264 -11.61 10.79 -13.35
C LEU A 264 -12.25 9.49 -13.82
N LEU A 265 -13.58 9.45 -13.96
CA LEU A 265 -14.31 8.27 -14.43
C LEU A 265 -14.04 7.98 -15.90
N ALA A 266 -13.83 9.02 -16.73
CA ALA A 266 -13.41 8.86 -18.11
C ALA A 266 -12.00 8.23 -18.22
N ALA A 267 -11.10 8.51 -17.27
CA ALA A 267 -9.78 7.87 -17.21
C ALA A 267 -9.83 6.41 -16.67
N HIS A 268 -10.88 6.06 -15.91
CA HIS A 268 -11.07 4.72 -15.32
C HIS A 268 -12.32 3.99 -15.86
N PRO A 269 -12.45 3.78 -17.18
CA PRO A 269 -13.68 3.22 -17.77
C PRO A 269 -13.97 1.80 -17.27
N ARG A 270 -12.92 1.01 -17.02
CA ARG A 270 -13.01 -0.39 -16.61
C ARG A 270 -13.10 -0.63 -15.10
N SER A 271 -12.91 0.40 -14.28
CA SER A 271 -13.02 0.23 -12.83
C SER A 271 -14.47 -0.10 -12.45
N PRO A 272 -14.74 -1.21 -11.73
CA PRO A 272 -16.06 -1.49 -11.19
C PRO A 272 -16.39 -0.65 -9.96
N TYR A 273 -15.39 -0.02 -9.34
CA TYR A 273 -15.52 0.76 -8.11
C TYR A 273 -15.05 2.21 -8.26
N VAL A 274 -15.56 3.08 -7.39
CA VAL A 274 -15.09 4.45 -7.21
C VAL A 274 -15.18 4.79 -5.73
N HIS A 275 -14.11 5.27 -5.12
CA HIS A 275 -14.11 5.64 -3.71
C HIS A 275 -14.36 7.13 -3.53
N ILE A 276 -15.41 7.50 -2.81
CA ILE A 276 -15.86 8.90 -2.68
C ILE A 276 -15.23 9.67 -1.50
N GLY A 277 -14.21 9.06 -0.90
CA GLY A 277 -13.33 9.64 0.12
C GLY A 277 -13.60 9.16 1.54
N PRO A 278 -12.72 9.51 2.50
CA PRO A 278 -12.80 9.07 3.89
C PRO A 278 -14.01 9.66 4.64
N GLY A 279 -14.58 10.76 4.16
CA GLY A 279 -15.82 11.30 4.74
C GLY A 279 -15.63 12.19 5.96
N ARG A 280 -14.43 12.76 6.14
CA ARG A 280 -14.10 13.70 7.24
C ARG A 280 -15.01 14.94 7.19
N THR A 281 -16.07 14.97 8.00
CA THR A 281 -17.07 16.05 8.01
C THR A 281 -17.20 16.80 9.35
N SER A 282 -16.12 16.84 10.14
CA SER A 282 -16.09 17.44 11.49
C SER A 282 -16.43 18.94 11.54
N GLN A 283 -16.33 19.66 10.41
CA GLN A 283 -16.65 21.09 10.34
C GLN A 283 -18.08 21.37 9.84
N LEU A 284 -18.84 20.34 9.46
CA LEU A 284 -20.17 20.51 8.87
C LEU A 284 -21.11 21.29 9.79
N GLY A 285 -21.77 22.29 9.23
CA GLY A 285 -22.70 23.16 9.96
C GLY A 285 -22.03 24.37 10.59
N GLN A 286 -20.78 24.69 10.27
CA GLN A 286 -20.16 25.97 10.64
C GLN A 286 -20.52 27.08 9.66
N HIS A 287 -20.72 26.75 8.38
CA HIS A 287 -21.18 27.70 7.37
C HIS A 287 -22.67 28.03 7.56
N PRO A 288 -23.09 29.32 7.49
CA PRO A 288 -24.50 29.69 7.60
C PRO A 288 -25.41 28.98 6.60
N ALA A 289 -24.94 28.80 5.36
CA ALA A 289 -25.69 28.06 4.33
C ALA A 289 -25.90 26.57 4.70
N SER A 290 -24.90 25.91 5.29
CA SER A 290 -25.01 24.52 5.73
C SER A 290 -25.99 24.38 6.90
N LYS A 291 -25.97 25.31 7.86
CA LYS A 291 -26.98 25.37 8.93
C LYS A 291 -28.40 25.52 8.39
N SER A 292 -28.59 26.41 7.41
CA SER A 292 -29.89 26.64 6.78
C SER A 292 -30.35 25.42 5.96
N ALA A 293 -29.44 24.77 5.24
CA ALA A 293 -29.74 23.61 4.39
C ALA A 293 -30.02 22.31 5.16
N ALA A 294 -29.64 22.22 6.44
CA ALA A 294 -29.86 21.05 7.29
C ALA A 294 -31.35 20.64 7.40
N GLY A 295 -32.25 21.61 7.39
CA GLY A 295 -33.70 21.39 7.43
C GLY A 295 -34.14 20.45 8.56
N LYS A 296 -35.18 19.63 8.30
CA LYS A 296 -35.73 18.68 9.30
C LYS A 296 -34.82 17.48 9.59
N GLY A 297 -33.94 17.12 8.66
CA GLY A 297 -33.01 15.98 8.82
C GLY A 297 -31.74 16.32 9.59
N GLY A 298 -31.55 17.59 9.97
CA GLY A 298 -30.32 18.07 10.60
C GLY A 298 -29.09 17.92 9.70
N LEU A 299 -27.91 18.11 10.30
CA LEU A 299 -26.63 17.96 9.59
C LEU A 299 -26.40 16.54 9.04
N PRO A 300 -26.76 15.44 9.75
CA PRO A 300 -26.70 14.10 9.17
C PRO A 300 -27.59 13.93 7.93
N GLY A 301 -28.77 14.55 7.92
CA GLY A 301 -29.66 14.57 6.75
C GLY A 301 -29.03 15.27 5.55
N LEU A 302 -28.44 16.46 5.75
CA LEU A 302 -27.71 17.17 4.70
C LEU A 302 -26.54 16.34 4.18
N LEU A 303 -25.75 15.74 5.07
CA LEU A 303 -24.62 14.87 4.71
C LEU A 303 -25.07 13.73 3.79
N VAL A 304 -26.07 12.96 4.21
CA VAL A 304 -26.59 11.82 3.44
C VAL A 304 -27.18 12.28 2.11
N GLN A 305 -27.92 13.39 2.10
CA GLN A 305 -28.49 13.95 0.87
C GLN A 305 -27.41 14.26 -0.17
N GLN A 306 -26.33 14.93 0.23
CA GLN A 306 -25.24 15.31 -0.68
C GLN A 306 -24.41 14.11 -1.10
N MET A 307 -24.08 13.21 -0.16
CA MET A 307 -23.40 11.95 -0.44
C MET A 307 -24.16 11.11 -1.48
N LEU A 308 -25.48 10.99 -1.35
CA LEU A 308 -26.32 10.22 -2.29
C LEU A 308 -26.29 10.78 -3.71
N LYS A 309 -26.05 12.08 -3.91
CA LYS A 309 -25.91 12.64 -5.25
C LYS A 309 -24.70 12.05 -5.98
N PHE A 310 -23.58 11.88 -5.29
CA PHE A 310 -22.36 11.28 -5.85
C PHE A 310 -22.49 9.77 -5.98
N VAL A 311 -23.05 9.09 -4.97
CA VAL A 311 -23.30 7.63 -5.03
C VAL A 311 -24.22 7.28 -6.21
N ARG A 312 -25.27 8.07 -6.45
CA ARG A 312 -26.17 7.84 -7.59
C ARG A 312 -25.51 8.15 -8.93
N GLN A 313 -24.64 9.16 -9.01
CA GLN A 313 -23.84 9.43 -10.21
C GLN A 313 -22.91 8.26 -10.54
N VAL A 314 -22.15 7.76 -9.55
CA VAL A 314 -21.28 6.58 -9.72
C VAL A 314 -22.10 5.37 -10.18
N LYS A 315 -23.30 5.17 -9.60
CA LYS A 315 -24.21 4.10 -10.01
C LYS A 315 -24.75 4.28 -11.43
N SER A 316 -25.09 5.49 -11.86
CA SER A 316 -25.55 5.73 -13.24
C SER A 316 -24.46 5.45 -14.28
N ASP A 317 -23.19 5.57 -13.89
CA ASP A 317 -22.03 5.19 -14.71
C ASP A 317 -21.73 3.68 -14.67
N GLY A 318 -22.61 2.86 -14.09
CA GLY A 318 -22.48 1.40 -14.01
C GLY A 318 -21.47 0.91 -12.98
N LYS A 319 -21.06 1.77 -12.03
CA LYS A 319 -20.01 1.49 -11.03
C LYS A 319 -20.60 1.42 -9.62
N THR A 320 -19.81 0.86 -8.71
CA THR A 320 -20.14 0.75 -7.28
C THR A 320 -19.38 1.81 -6.48
N ALA A 321 -20.10 2.60 -5.69
CA ALA A 321 -19.47 3.56 -4.79
C ALA A 321 -18.89 2.86 -3.55
N LEU A 322 -17.69 3.28 -3.16
CA LEU A 322 -17.08 2.97 -1.87
C LEU A 322 -17.05 4.25 -1.01
N ILE A 323 -17.39 4.13 0.26
CA ILE A 323 -17.49 5.25 1.20
C ILE A 323 -16.63 4.95 2.42
N GLY A 324 -15.81 5.91 2.85
CA GLY A 324 -15.12 5.80 4.13
C GLY A 324 -16.13 5.78 5.29
N GLU A 325 -15.96 4.83 6.21
CA GLU A 325 -16.85 4.62 7.34
C GLU A 325 -17.03 5.86 8.23
N GLU A 326 -16.02 6.74 8.31
CA GLU A 326 -16.06 7.95 9.13
C GLU A 326 -17.24 8.87 8.79
N ALA A 327 -17.66 8.92 7.50
CA ALA A 327 -18.84 9.67 7.08
C ALA A 327 -20.16 9.15 7.66
N LEU A 328 -20.20 7.90 8.15
CA LEU A 328 -21.42 7.22 8.54
C LEU A 328 -21.60 7.10 10.06
N ARG A 329 -20.60 7.45 10.86
CA ARG A 329 -20.62 7.29 12.33
C ARG A 329 -21.82 7.99 12.97
N GLU A 330 -22.05 9.25 12.61
CA GLU A 330 -23.16 10.05 13.16
C GLU A 330 -24.47 9.92 12.38
N VAL A 331 -24.54 9.05 11.35
CA VAL A 331 -25.72 8.92 10.48
C VAL A 331 -26.78 7.99 11.09
N PRO A 332 -27.97 8.47 11.46
CA PRO A 332 -29.01 7.64 12.06
C PRO A 332 -29.38 6.39 11.23
N PRO A 333 -29.74 5.25 11.88
CA PRO A 333 -30.05 3.99 11.18
C PRO A 333 -31.11 4.09 10.08
N GLU A 334 -32.11 4.94 10.25
CA GLU A 334 -33.16 5.20 9.25
C GLU A 334 -32.60 5.86 7.97
N LEU A 335 -31.61 6.74 8.11
CA LEU A 335 -30.95 7.37 6.98
C LEU A 335 -29.95 6.43 6.31
N LEU A 336 -29.28 5.55 7.06
CA LEU A 336 -28.41 4.52 6.48
C LEU A 336 -29.14 3.63 5.47
N LYS A 337 -30.42 3.30 5.72
CA LYS A 337 -31.26 2.51 4.81
C LYS A 337 -31.55 3.19 3.47
N SER A 338 -31.32 4.50 3.36
CA SER A 338 -31.45 5.25 2.09
C SER A 338 -30.25 5.08 1.17
N ILE A 339 -29.12 4.59 1.68
CA ILE A 339 -27.91 4.31 0.91
C ILE A 339 -28.13 3.01 0.12
N PRO A 340 -27.84 2.99 -1.20
CA PRO A 340 -27.98 1.77 -2.00
C PRO A 340 -27.19 0.61 -1.39
N ARG A 341 -27.83 -0.56 -1.24
CA ARG A 341 -27.24 -1.77 -0.61
C ARG A 341 -25.94 -2.27 -1.29
N GLN A 342 -25.76 -1.97 -2.58
CA GLN A 342 -24.53 -2.33 -3.29
C GLN A 342 -23.32 -1.47 -2.88
N THR A 343 -23.51 -0.39 -2.11
CA THR A 343 -22.45 0.51 -1.69
C THR A 343 -21.51 -0.20 -0.70
N GLY A 344 -20.21 -0.13 -0.96
CA GLY A 344 -19.18 -0.61 -0.04
C GLY A 344 -18.83 0.45 1.00
N VAL A 345 -18.72 0.03 2.25
CA VAL A 345 -18.20 0.84 3.36
C VAL A 345 -16.78 0.37 3.64
N VAL A 346 -15.81 1.25 3.44
CA VAL A 346 -14.42 1.02 3.82
C VAL A 346 -14.28 1.39 5.29
N TYR A 347 -14.28 0.36 6.14
CA TYR A 347 -14.18 0.49 7.59
C TYR A 347 -12.71 0.54 7.98
N ALA A 348 -12.22 1.74 8.27
CA ALA A 348 -10.86 2.00 8.71
C ALA A 348 -10.76 1.94 10.24
N ALA A 349 -10.03 0.94 10.74
CA ALA A 349 -9.69 0.78 12.16
C ALA A 349 -8.26 0.24 12.26
N PHE A 350 -7.44 0.94 13.03
CA PHE A 350 -5.97 0.87 12.94
C PHE A 350 -5.31 0.46 14.27
N GLU A 351 -6.11 0.20 15.30
CA GLU A 351 -5.65 -0.24 16.60
C GLU A 351 -4.88 -1.56 16.43
N PRO A 352 -3.66 -1.70 16.96
CA PRO A 352 -2.91 -2.96 16.83
C PRO A 352 -3.58 -4.10 17.62
N ASN A 353 -4.09 -3.80 18.82
CA ASN A 353 -4.81 -4.72 19.71
C ASN A 353 -4.17 -6.13 19.87
N ASN A 354 -2.84 -6.20 20.01
CA ASN A 354 -2.09 -7.45 20.18
C ASN A 354 -2.38 -8.54 19.12
N GLY A 355 -2.92 -8.17 17.95
CA GLY A 355 -3.30 -9.12 16.91
C GLY A 355 -4.61 -9.87 17.15
N GLN A 356 -5.36 -9.55 18.20
CA GLN A 356 -6.60 -10.24 18.55
C GLN A 356 -7.81 -9.39 18.19
N PHE A 357 -8.87 -10.02 17.69
CA PHE A 357 -10.12 -9.33 17.42
C PHE A 357 -10.99 -9.22 18.67
N HIS A 358 -11.49 -8.02 18.92
CA HIS A 358 -12.54 -7.73 19.90
C HIS A 358 -13.67 -6.95 19.22
N ALA A 359 -14.92 -7.23 19.62
CA ALA A 359 -16.10 -6.64 18.99
C ALA A 359 -16.11 -5.11 19.09
N GLU A 360 -15.55 -4.58 20.17
CA GLU A 360 -15.40 -3.17 20.51
C GLU A 360 -14.52 -2.41 19.52
N LEU A 361 -13.68 -3.10 18.74
CA LEU A 361 -12.90 -2.50 17.65
C LEU A 361 -13.78 -2.09 16.46
N LEU A 362 -14.95 -2.72 16.31
CA LEU A 362 -15.88 -2.47 15.20
C LEU A 362 -17.30 -2.14 15.72
N PRO A 363 -17.47 -1.08 16.54
CA PRO A 363 -18.73 -0.81 17.23
C PRO A 363 -19.89 -0.48 16.28
N HIS A 364 -19.62 -0.12 15.03
CA HIS A 364 -20.62 0.24 14.04
C HIS A 364 -20.89 -0.84 13.00
N LEU A 365 -20.24 -2.00 13.09
CA LEU A 365 -20.36 -3.06 12.08
C LEU A 365 -21.82 -3.55 11.91
N ASP A 366 -22.50 -3.83 13.02
CA ASP A 366 -23.84 -4.43 13.00
C ASP A 366 -24.89 -3.48 12.42
N ARG A 367 -24.78 -2.16 12.67
CA ARG A 367 -25.71 -1.17 12.09
C ARG A 367 -25.54 -1.03 10.57
N TYR A 368 -24.31 -1.11 10.04
CA TYR A 368 -24.09 -1.05 8.59
C TYR A 368 -24.61 -2.30 7.90
N ARG A 369 -24.43 -3.47 8.52
CA ARG A 369 -25.00 -4.73 8.04
C ARG A 369 -26.52 -4.75 8.09
N ALA A 370 -27.12 -4.23 9.16
CA ALA A 370 -28.57 -4.10 9.27
C ALA A 370 -29.17 -3.17 8.20
N ALA A 371 -28.39 -2.20 7.70
CA ALA A 371 -28.76 -1.36 6.55
C ALA A 371 -28.54 -2.06 5.19
N GLY A 372 -27.89 -3.23 5.17
CA GLY A 372 -27.58 -4.01 3.97
C GLY A 372 -26.36 -3.50 3.20
N LEU A 373 -25.45 -2.76 3.85
CA LEU A 373 -24.22 -2.26 3.25
C LEU A 373 -23.13 -3.33 3.24
N GLN A 374 -22.31 -3.34 2.19
CA GLN A 374 -21.16 -4.24 2.08
C GLN A 374 -19.98 -3.66 2.87
N ILE A 375 -19.21 -4.50 3.58
CA ILE A 375 -18.09 -4.04 4.41
C ILE A 375 -16.77 -4.45 3.79
N LEU A 376 -15.88 -3.50 3.61
CA LEU A 376 -14.48 -3.71 3.30
C LEU A 376 -13.66 -3.29 4.53
N GLY A 377 -12.84 -4.18 5.07
CA GLY A 377 -11.93 -3.84 6.15
C GLY A 377 -10.76 -2.99 5.64
N ALA A 378 -10.17 -2.16 6.47
CA ALA A 378 -8.99 -1.40 6.11
C ALA A 378 -7.98 -1.35 7.27
N SER A 379 -6.90 -2.13 7.14
CA SER A 379 -5.76 -2.11 8.06
C SER A 379 -4.77 -1.01 7.71
N GLY A 380 -4.15 -0.38 8.69
CA GLY A 380 -3.06 0.58 8.51
C GLY A 380 -1.72 -0.13 8.26
N VAL A 381 -1.15 0.08 7.07
CA VAL A 381 0.14 -0.51 6.68
C VAL A 381 1.27 0.53 6.53
N ARG A 382 0.94 1.82 6.57
CA ARG A 382 1.87 2.97 6.42
C ARG A 382 1.40 4.12 7.31
N GLY A 383 2.31 4.94 7.81
CA GLY A 383 1.96 6.18 8.52
C GLY A 383 1.38 5.98 9.93
N GLN A 384 1.74 4.87 10.57
CA GLN A 384 1.32 4.56 11.94
C GLN A 384 1.86 5.59 12.95
N SER A 385 2.99 6.20 12.66
CA SER A 385 3.57 7.31 13.43
C SER A 385 3.98 8.44 12.48
N VAL A 386 3.77 9.69 12.92
CA VAL A 386 4.31 10.90 12.27
C VAL A 386 5.60 11.38 12.95
N ALA A 387 5.94 10.80 14.10
CA ALA A 387 7.12 11.13 14.88
C ALA A 387 8.30 10.20 14.58
N SER A 388 8.00 8.96 14.16
CA SER A 388 9.00 7.95 13.82
C SER A 388 9.57 8.13 12.43
N ASN A 389 10.84 7.80 12.27
CA ASN A 389 11.49 7.66 10.97
C ASN A 389 11.44 6.24 10.43
N VAL A 390 11.02 5.26 11.24
CA VAL A 390 10.96 3.84 10.86
C VAL A 390 9.52 3.33 10.76
N PRO A 391 9.23 2.42 9.81
CA PRO A 391 7.93 1.78 9.73
C PRO A 391 7.63 0.93 10.98
N HIS A 392 6.40 1.00 11.48
CA HIS A 392 5.95 0.18 12.62
C HIS A 392 5.35 -1.15 12.13
N TYR A 393 6.20 -2.07 11.66
CA TYR A 393 5.72 -3.36 11.14
C TYR A 393 4.92 -4.14 12.17
N ARG A 394 5.30 -4.08 13.45
CA ARG A 394 4.56 -4.82 14.48
C ARG A 394 3.11 -4.40 14.58
N HIS A 395 2.86 -3.09 14.61
CA HIS A 395 1.51 -2.56 14.67
C HIS A 395 0.71 -2.87 13.41
N ALA A 396 1.34 -2.75 12.23
CA ALA A 396 0.69 -3.10 10.97
C ALA A 396 0.29 -4.58 10.92
N TYR A 397 1.16 -5.46 11.41
CA TYR A 397 0.90 -6.91 11.44
C TYR A 397 -0.19 -7.25 12.46
N ASP A 398 -0.13 -6.69 13.68
CA ASP A 398 -1.16 -6.89 14.71
C ASP A 398 -2.53 -6.40 14.19
N ASN A 399 -2.57 -5.23 13.56
CA ASN A 399 -3.79 -4.71 12.96
C ASN A 399 -4.34 -5.61 11.84
N MET A 400 -3.46 -6.17 11.00
CA MET A 400 -3.86 -7.10 9.95
C MET A 400 -4.35 -8.44 10.48
N ASP A 401 -3.74 -8.97 11.55
CA ASP A 401 -4.10 -10.24 12.17
C ASP A 401 -5.56 -10.21 12.64
N TRP A 402 -5.93 -9.19 13.43
CA TRP A 402 -7.29 -9.12 13.93
C TRP A 402 -8.30 -8.79 12.82
N TRP A 403 -7.93 -8.05 11.78
CA TRP A 403 -8.83 -7.80 10.64
C TRP A 403 -9.22 -9.08 9.91
N VAL A 404 -8.28 -10.01 9.74
CA VAL A 404 -8.56 -11.33 9.15
C VAL A 404 -9.34 -12.20 10.12
N GLU A 405 -8.98 -12.21 11.40
CA GLU A 405 -9.77 -12.92 12.43
C GLU A 405 -11.22 -12.42 12.45
N ALA A 406 -11.46 -11.10 12.34
CA ALA A 406 -12.79 -10.52 12.24
C ALA A 406 -13.53 -11.00 10.98
N ALA A 407 -12.84 -11.09 9.84
CA ALA A 407 -13.42 -11.58 8.59
C ALA A 407 -13.83 -13.06 8.68
N GLU A 408 -13.03 -13.88 9.36
CA GLU A 408 -13.29 -15.31 9.55
C GLU A 408 -14.37 -15.59 10.61
N THR A 409 -14.47 -14.76 11.67
CA THR A 409 -15.38 -15.03 12.81
C THR A 409 -16.71 -14.29 12.75
N ARG A 410 -16.78 -13.08 12.17
CA ARG A 410 -17.99 -12.23 12.22
C ARG A 410 -18.78 -12.17 10.92
N GLY A 411 -18.42 -12.88 9.85
CA GLY A 411 -19.17 -12.87 8.58
C GLY A 411 -18.69 -11.78 7.60
N PRO A 412 -19.30 -11.65 6.40
CA PRO A 412 -18.54 -11.35 5.19
C PRO A 412 -18.06 -9.90 5.14
N ILE A 413 -16.82 -9.71 5.54
CA ILE A 413 -15.97 -8.64 5.04
C ILE A 413 -15.62 -9.05 3.60
N VAL A 414 -16.20 -8.36 2.62
CA VAL A 414 -16.17 -8.76 1.20
C VAL A 414 -14.84 -8.40 0.52
N GLY A 415 -14.03 -7.57 1.18
CA GLY A 415 -12.73 -7.14 0.72
C GLY A 415 -11.92 -6.49 1.82
N HIS A 416 -10.64 -6.28 1.56
CA HIS A 416 -9.73 -5.64 2.48
C HIS A 416 -8.82 -4.66 1.76
N VAL A 417 -8.64 -3.48 2.34
CA VAL A 417 -7.76 -2.41 1.87
C VAL A 417 -6.54 -2.32 2.77
N ALA A 418 -5.37 -2.62 2.24
CA ALA A 418 -4.10 -2.34 2.90
C ALA A 418 -3.85 -0.81 2.84
N TRP A 419 -4.43 -0.09 3.79
CA TRP A 419 -4.51 1.36 3.83
C TRP A 419 -3.17 2.00 4.19
N GLY A 420 -2.56 2.71 3.24
CA GLY A 420 -1.23 3.28 3.39
C GLY A 420 -1.14 4.73 2.95
N PRO A 421 -1.62 5.70 3.75
CA PRO A 421 -1.60 7.11 3.38
C PRO A 421 -0.15 7.63 3.31
N ALA A 422 0.11 8.57 2.41
CA ALA A 422 1.39 9.25 2.29
C ALA A 422 1.57 10.34 3.36
N ARG A 423 0.47 10.85 3.90
CA ARG A 423 0.42 11.84 4.97
C ARG A 423 -0.80 11.58 5.86
N ARG A 424 -0.75 11.93 7.15
CA ARG A 424 -1.94 11.84 8.02
C ARG A 424 -2.95 12.96 7.77
N GLY A 425 -2.47 14.08 7.25
CA GLY A 425 -3.26 15.17 6.67
C GLY A 425 -2.45 15.90 5.62
N PHE A 426 -3.12 16.67 4.75
CA PHE A 426 -2.47 17.29 3.59
C PHE A 426 -1.24 18.14 3.94
N TYR A 427 -1.26 18.82 5.09
CA TYR A 427 -0.14 19.66 5.56
C TYR A 427 0.84 18.97 6.50
N THR A 428 0.61 17.69 6.83
CA THR A 428 1.55 16.94 7.66
C THR A 428 2.72 16.45 6.82
N THR A 429 3.89 16.30 7.42
CA THR A 429 5.09 15.78 6.76
C THR A 429 4.82 14.40 6.13
N PRO A 430 5.46 14.04 4.99
CA PRO A 430 5.30 12.71 4.45
C PRO A 430 5.80 11.65 5.43
N VAL A 431 5.02 10.57 5.54
CA VAL A 431 5.35 9.40 6.37
C VAL A 431 6.32 8.48 5.62
N ASP A 432 6.45 7.22 6.05
CA ASP A 432 7.34 6.20 5.48
C ASP A 432 7.44 6.25 3.94
N PRO A 433 8.64 6.28 3.33
CA PRO A 433 8.76 6.18 1.88
C PRO A 433 8.26 4.81 1.37
N LEU A 434 7.59 4.78 0.22
CA LEU A 434 6.94 3.56 -0.31
C LEU A 434 7.79 2.28 -0.26
N PRO A 435 9.09 2.27 -0.63
CA PRO A 435 9.88 1.05 -0.58
C PRO A 435 9.95 0.43 0.82
N ALA A 436 9.96 1.26 1.86
CA ALA A 436 10.00 0.81 3.25
C ALA A 436 8.67 0.15 3.70
N VAL A 437 7.59 0.30 2.93
CA VAL A 437 6.25 -0.21 3.27
C VAL A 437 6.03 -1.64 2.77
N TRP A 438 6.85 -2.14 1.83
CA TRP A 438 6.69 -3.47 1.24
C TRP A 438 6.49 -4.60 2.25
N PRO A 439 7.22 -4.69 3.37
CA PRO A 439 7.00 -5.75 4.36
C PRO A 439 5.58 -5.73 4.95
N ALA A 440 4.98 -4.56 5.16
CA ALA A 440 3.60 -4.41 5.63
C ALA A 440 2.58 -4.78 4.54
N TRP A 441 2.80 -4.34 3.30
CA TRP A 441 1.93 -4.72 2.19
C TRP A 441 1.96 -6.22 1.87
N ILE A 442 3.14 -6.83 1.87
CA ILE A 442 3.28 -8.27 1.62
C ILE A 442 2.62 -9.06 2.76
N TYR A 443 2.69 -8.58 4.01
CA TYR A 443 1.96 -9.21 5.11
C TYR A 443 0.44 -9.09 4.95
N ALA A 444 -0.06 -7.93 4.50
CA ALA A 444 -1.48 -7.80 4.18
C ALA A 444 -1.90 -8.77 3.06
N ALA A 445 -1.07 -8.94 2.03
CA ALA A 445 -1.30 -9.96 1.00
C ALA A 445 -1.28 -11.39 1.56
N GLU A 446 -0.31 -11.72 2.42
CA GLU A 446 -0.21 -13.00 3.12
C GLU A 446 -1.51 -13.29 3.87
N ARG A 447 -1.97 -12.35 4.70
CA ARG A 447 -3.16 -12.50 5.53
C ARG A 447 -4.45 -12.58 4.72
N CYS A 448 -4.61 -11.73 3.71
CA CYS A 448 -5.76 -11.81 2.82
C CYS A 448 -5.82 -13.10 2.00
N TRP A 449 -4.69 -13.80 1.83
CA TRP A 449 -4.60 -15.00 1.00
C TRP A 449 -4.58 -16.27 1.83
N ALA A 450 -3.56 -16.42 2.67
CA ALA A 450 -3.34 -17.56 3.56
C ALA A 450 -4.25 -17.56 4.79
N GLY A 451 -4.88 -16.42 5.15
CA GLY A 451 -5.67 -16.33 6.37
C GLY A 451 -4.81 -16.46 7.65
N MET A 452 -5.40 -17.01 8.70
CA MET A 452 -4.70 -17.31 9.95
C MET A 452 -3.81 -18.57 9.89
N ASP A 453 -3.84 -19.32 8.80
CA ASP A 453 -3.07 -20.58 8.63
C ASP A 453 -1.55 -20.37 8.58
N SER A 454 -1.08 -19.17 8.23
CA SER A 454 0.35 -18.84 8.25
C SER A 454 0.77 -18.25 9.60
N SER A 455 1.86 -18.76 10.19
CA SER A 455 2.47 -18.10 11.35
C SER A 455 3.27 -16.87 10.93
N ARG A 456 3.40 -15.93 11.86
CA ARG A 456 4.17 -14.70 11.67
C ARG A 456 5.66 -14.95 11.47
N GLU A 457 6.22 -15.85 12.27
CA GLU A 457 7.62 -16.26 12.14
C GLU A 457 7.89 -16.92 10.78
N SER A 458 6.97 -17.78 10.31
CA SER A 458 7.04 -18.38 8.96
C SER A 458 7.05 -17.29 7.89
N PHE A 459 6.14 -16.32 8.00
CA PHE A 459 6.07 -15.19 7.08
C PHE A 459 7.37 -14.38 7.04
N GLU A 460 7.87 -13.93 8.20
CA GLU A 460 9.07 -13.09 8.28
C GLU A 460 10.30 -13.81 7.71
N ARG A 461 10.44 -15.10 7.99
CA ARG A 461 11.48 -15.95 7.39
C ARG A 461 11.33 -16.05 5.87
N ARG A 462 10.12 -16.30 5.36
CA ARG A 462 9.85 -16.35 3.91
C ARG A 462 10.04 -14.99 3.24
N LEU A 463 9.75 -13.88 3.91
CA LEU A 463 10.03 -12.53 3.44
C LEU A 463 11.54 -12.32 3.28
N LEU A 464 12.33 -12.65 4.31
CA LEU A 464 13.79 -12.53 4.26
C LEU A 464 14.42 -13.37 3.14
N VAL A 465 13.95 -14.60 2.94
CA VAL A 465 14.45 -15.48 1.87
C VAL A 465 13.91 -15.10 0.49
N GLY A 466 12.59 -15.01 0.33
CA GLY A 466 11.95 -14.79 -0.97
C GLY A 466 12.13 -13.36 -1.48
N PHE A 467 11.80 -12.37 -0.66
CA PHE A 467 11.81 -10.97 -1.06
C PHE A 467 13.23 -10.39 -1.09
N TYR A 468 14.09 -10.68 -0.11
CA TYR A 468 15.47 -10.17 -0.09
C TYR A 468 16.50 -11.15 -0.69
N GLY A 469 16.16 -12.43 -0.86
CA GLY A 469 17.12 -13.41 -1.36
C GLY A 469 18.23 -13.73 -0.34
N LEU A 470 17.98 -13.56 0.96
CA LEU A 470 18.95 -13.89 2.01
C LEU A 470 19.15 -15.40 2.09
N ARG A 471 20.38 -15.80 2.35
CA ARG A 471 20.72 -17.20 2.65
C ARG A 471 20.26 -17.56 4.07
N PRO A 472 19.96 -18.86 4.35
CA PRO A 472 19.43 -19.28 5.64
C PRO A 472 20.26 -18.84 6.86
N ASP A 473 21.58 -18.84 6.77
CA ASP A 473 22.50 -18.39 7.83
C ASP A 473 22.29 -16.90 8.18
N ALA A 474 22.22 -16.06 7.15
CA ALA A 474 21.98 -14.63 7.32
C ALA A 474 20.54 -14.32 7.73
N THR A 475 19.59 -15.16 7.32
CA THR A 475 18.17 -15.03 7.70
C THR A 475 17.97 -15.16 9.21
N GLU A 476 18.59 -16.14 9.88
CA GLU A 476 18.43 -16.30 11.33
C GLU A 476 18.90 -15.07 12.11
N VAL A 477 20.04 -14.50 11.70
CA VAL A 477 20.60 -13.30 12.32
C VAL A 477 19.71 -12.09 12.08
N ALA A 478 19.20 -11.93 10.85
CA ALA A 478 18.31 -10.82 10.51
C ALA A 478 16.96 -10.91 11.23
N LEU A 479 16.39 -12.12 11.35
CA LEU A 479 15.06 -12.35 11.92
C LEU A 479 14.95 -11.84 13.37
N ALA A 480 16.02 -11.98 14.16
CA ALA A 480 16.06 -11.52 15.55
C ALA A 480 15.82 -10.00 15.71
N HIS A 481 16.09 -9.20 14.67
CA HIS A 481 16.02 -7.73 14.75
C HIS A 481 15.33 -7.07 13.55
N TYR A 482 14.66 -7.84 12.69
CA TYR A 482 13.94 -7.31 11.53
C TYR A 482 12.66 -6.56 11.91
N GLY A 483 12.14 -6.79 13.12
CA GLY A 483 11.03 -6.03 13.70
C GLY A 483 11.45 -4.62 14.11
N ILE A 484 11.87 -3.80 13.14
CA ILE A 484 12.30 -2.41 13.35
C ILE A 484 11.21 -1.68 14.11
N ASN A 485 11.59 -1.12 15.25
CA ASN A 485 10.77 -0.21 16.01
C ASN A 485 11.65 0.93 16.53
N GLU A 486 11.01 1.95 17.08
CA GLU A 486 11.72 3.13 17.54
C GLU A 486 12.71 2.81 18.70
N GLU A 487 12.39 1.83 19.56
CA GLU A 487 13.19 1.49 20.75
C GLU A 487 14.52 0.83 20.40
N HIS A 488 14.55 -0.03 19.38
CA HIS A 488 15.72 -0.81 18.98
C HIS A 488 16.29 -0.37 17.63
N ALA A 489 16.09 0.90 17.24
CA ALA A 489 16.50 1.41 15.94
C ALA A 489 18.02 1.33 15.72
N ALA A 490 18.83 1.48 16.78
CA ALA A 490 20.28 1.38 16.69
C ALA A 490 20.74 -0.05 16.40
N GLU A 491 20.18 -1.04 17.10
CA GLU A 491 20.44 -2.46 16.89
C GLU A 491 19.95 -2.90 15.51
N ALA A 492 18.75 -2.46 15.11
CA ALA A 492 18.21 -2.71 13.78
C ALA A 492 19.15 -2.17 12.69
N ALA A 493 19.67 -0.96 12.84
CA ALA A 493 20.63 -0.40 11.88
C ALA A 493 21.88 -1.27 11.72
N VAL A 494 22.42 -1.82 12.82
CA VAL A 494 23.59 -2.72 12.78
C VAL A 494 23.24 -4.02 12.06
N VAL A 495 22.10 -4.63 12.40
CA VAL A 495 21.68 -5.91 11.83
C VAL A 495 21.39 -5.79 10.34
N LEU A 496 20.70 -4.72 9.92
CA LEU A 496 20.44 -4.44 8.50
C LEU A 496 21.76 -4.18 7.75
N SER A 497 22.72 -3.50 8.38
CA SER A 497 24.05 -3.29 7.79
C SER A 497 24.81 -4.60 7.54
N ASN A 498 24.65 -5.58 8.41
CA ASN A 498 25.25 -6.91 8.23
C ASN A 498 24.48 -7.72 7.18
N ALA A 499 23.14 -7.68 7.24
CA ALA A 499 22.28 -8.44 6.34
C ALA A 499 22.45 -7.99 4.87
N LYS A 500 22.56 -6.69 4.59
CA LYS A 500 22.62 -6.15 3.20
C LYS A 500 23.77 -6.71 2.36
N VAL A 501 24.84 -7.20 2.98
CA VAL A 501 25.98 -7.80 2.30
C VAL A 501 25.62 -9.14 1.65
N HIS A 502 24.60 -9.82 2.19
CA HIS A 502 24.16 -11.15 1.76
C HIS A 502 22.87 -11.13 0.91
N VAL A 503 22.24 -9.96 0.77
CA VAL A 503 21.00 -9.76 0.01
C VAL A 503 21.26 -9.92 -1.49
N ARG A 504 20.39 -10.67 -2.18
CA ARG A 504 20.45 -10.89 -3.64
C ARG A 504 19.40 -10.11 -4.41
N ARG A 505 18.34 -9.66 -3.74
CA ARG A 505 17.18 -8.97 -4.34
C ARG A 505 16.78 -7.81 -3.45
N ASN A 506 16.30 -6.70 -4.02
CA ASN A 506 15.74 -5.59 -3.24
C ASN A 506 16.70 -4.97 -2.19
N ARG A 507 18.00 -4.98 -2.49
CA ARG A 507 19.04 -4.43 -1.61
C ARG A 507 18.81 -2.95 -1.29
N ASP A 508 18.32 -2.19 -2.25
CA ASP A 508 18.02 -0.76 -2.08
C ASP A 508 16.90 -0.50 -1.05
N VAL A 509 15.93 -1.41 -0.93
CA VAL A 509 14.91 -1.36 0.13
C VAL A 509 15.56 -1.54 1.50
N LEU A 510 16.47 -2.51 1.62
CA LEU A 510 17.14 -2.79 2.89
C LEU A 510 18.15 -1.69 3.27
N GLU A 511 18.84 -1.09 2.29
CA GLU A 511 19.66 0.11 2.48
C GLU A 511 18.84 1.31 2.97
N LEU A 512 17.62 1.49 2.44
CA LEU A 512 16.71 2.52 2.93
C LEU A 512 16.27 2.25 4.36
N LEU A 513 15.90 1.01 4.70
CA LEU A 513 15.53 0.67 6.09
C LEU A 513 16.66 0.89 7.07
N GLU A 514 17.90 0.55 6.69
CA GLU A 514 19.08 0.86 7.49
C GLU A 514 19.25 2.37 7.70
N ALA A 515 19.15 3.17 6.63
CA ALA A 515 19.28 4.63 6.73
C ALA A 515 18.20 5.24 7.63
N LEU A 516 16.95 4.78 7.51
CA LEU A 516 15.84 5.20 8.36
C LEU A 516 16.05 4.79 9.83
N ALA A 517 16.56 3.59 10.08
CA ALA A 517 16.88 3.12 11.43
C ALA A 517 18.01 3.93 12.08
N ARG A 518 19.06 4.29 11.31
CA ARG A 518 20.12 5.20 11.77
C ARG A 518 19.58 6.60 12.08
N LEU A 519 18.71 7.12 11.21
CA LEU A 519 18.07 8.41 11.42
C LEU A 519 17.24 8.43 12.71
N GLU A 520 16.46 7.37 12.96
CA GLU A 520 15.68 7.22 14.18
C GLU A 520 16.57 7.14 15.43
N ALA A 521 17.63 6.32 15.38
CA ALA A 521 18.59 6.21 16.48
C ALA A 521 19.25 7.57 16.81
N PHE A 522 19.68 8.31 15.77
CA PHE A 522 20.23 9.66 15.91
C PHE A 522 19.18 10.64 16.47
N GLY A 523 17.94 10.59 15.98
CA GLY A 523 16.84 11.41 16.47
C GLY A 523 16.60 11.24 17.97
N ARG A 524 16.64 9.99 18.46
CA ARG A 524 16.47 9.65 19.88
C ARG A 524 17.65 10.03 20.76
N GLU A 525 18.88 9.84 20.28
CA GLU A 525 20.06 10.36 20.97
C GLU A 525 19.97 11.88 21.11
N ARG A 526 19.66 12.58 20.01
CA ARG A 526 19.49 14.04 20.00
C ARG A 526 18.37 14.50 20.92
N GLN A 527 17.22 13.81 20.96
CA GLN A 527 16.13 14.17 21.86
C GLN A 527 16.56 14.13 23.33
N ARG A 528 17.23 13.04 23.75
CA ARG A 528 17.80 12.92 25.11
C ARG A 528 18.78 14.03 25.43
N CYS A 529 19.64 14.39 24.47
CA CYS A 529 20.56 15.51 24.64
C CYS A 529 19.83 16.86 24.66
N THR A 530 18.77 17.04 23.87
CA THR A 530 17.99 18.28 23.81
C THR A 530 17.24 18.53 25.11
N GLU A 531 16.67 17.50 25.73
CA GLU A 531 16.06 17.60 27.07
C GLU A 531 17.09 18.06 28.12
N SER A 532 18.31 17.53 28.05
CA SER A 532 19.42 17.99 28.89
C SER A 532 19.80 19.45 28.61
N ILE A 533 19.88 19.83 27.33
CA ILE A 533 20.22 21.19 26.88
C ILE A 533 19.12 22.21 27.25
N ALA A 534 17.85 21.83 27.19
CA ALA A 534 16.74 22.72 27.54
C ALA A 534 16.86 23.19 29.01
N SER A 535 17.30 22.32 29.92
CA SER A 535 17.58 22.67 31.31
C SER A 535 18.83 23.57 31.50
N LEU A 536 19.72 23.56 30.50
CA LEU A 536 20.95 24.37 30.47
C LEU A 536 20.72 25.73 29.79
N LEU A 537 19.74 25.84 28.90
CA LEU A 537 19.51 27.00 28.04
C LEU A 537 19.51 28.33 28.80
N PRO A 538 18.73 28.50 29.89
CA PRO A 538 18.69 29.79 30.61
C PRO A 538 20.05 30.17 31.23
N ARG A 539 20.83 29.16 31.66
CA ARG A 539 22.18 29.35 32.20
C ARG A 539 23.17 29.66 31.09
N LEU A 540 23.06 28.99 29.94
CA LEU A 540 23.87 29.25 28.76
C LEU A 540 23.63 30.67 28.21
N GLU A 541 22.37 31.09 28.09
CA GLU A 541 21.99 32.42 27.60
C GLU A 541 22.43 33.54 28.56
N SER A 542 22.38 33.30 29.88
CA SER A 542 22.84 34.27 30.88
C SER A 542 24.33 34.22 31.20
N GLY A 543 25.11 33.37 30.52
CA GLY A 543 26.55 33.21 30.76
C GLY A 543 26.92 32.58 32.11
N ARG A 544 25.97 31.90 32.76
CA ARG A 544 26.09 31.28 34.10
C ARG A 544 26.16 29.75 34.08
N ALA A 545 26.32 29.14 32.90
CA ALA A 545 26.48 27.69 32.78
C ALA A 545 27.84 27.23 33.32
N ASP A 546 27.90 26.01 33.87
CA ASP A 546 29.17 25.43 34.33
C ASP A 546 30.12 25.26 33.12
N PRO A 547 31.38 25.74 33.19
CA PRO A 547 32.38 25.52 32.15
C PRO A 547 32.53 24.06 31.70
N ALA A 548 32.31 23.07 32.59
CA ALA A 548 32.33 21.65 32.24
C ALA A 548 31.14 21.25 31.35
N GLU A 549 29.94 21.75 31.63
CA GLU A 549 28.73 21.55 30.82
C GLU A 549 28.91 22.18 29.43
N VAL A 550 29.46 23.40 29.39
CA VAL A 550 29.78 24.13 28.14
C VAL A 550 30.79 23.37 27.29
N ARG A 551 31.88 22.86 27.90
CA ARG A 551 32.89 22.04 27.19
C ARG A 551 32.28 20.76 26.63
N ARG A 552 31.45 20.06 27.42
CA ARG A 552 30.76 18.84 26.97
C ARG A 552 29.87 19.15 25.76
N LEU A 553 29.05 20.19 25.82
CA LEU A 553 28.19 20.59 24.69
C LEU A 553 29.01 20.94 23.45
N ARG A 554 30.08 21.74 23.59
CA ARG A 554 30.99 22.07 22.48
C ARG A 554 31.62 20.83 21.84
N SER A 555 31.89 19.78 22.61
CA SER A 555 32.47 18.54 22.10
C SER A 555 31.51 17.69 21.24
N HIS A 556 30.19 17.80 21.48
CA HIS A 556 29.19 17.03 20.72
C HIS A 556 28.78 17.68 19.40
N LEU A 557 28.80 19.02 19.31
CA LEU A 557 28.29 19.76 18.15
C LEU A 557 28.94 19.38 16.80
N PRO A 558 30.27 19.21 16.68
CA PRO A 558 30.89 18.80 15.42
C PRO A 558 30.38 17.45 14.91
N ASN A 559 30.20 16.48 15.82
CA ASN A 559 29.70 15.16 15.48
C ASN A 559 28.25 15.22 15.00
N TRP A 560 27.40 16.03 15.64
CA TRP A 560 26.01 16.20 15.20
C TRP A 560 25.92 16.85 13.81
N ILE A 561 26.74 17.87 13.54
CA ILE A 561 26.80 18.52 12.22
C ILE A 561 27.21 17.51 11.15
N GLN A 562 28.28 16.76 11.41
CA GLN A 562 28.76 15.74 10.49
C GLN A 562 27.71 14.65 10.25
N GLU A 563 27.00 14.22 11.29
CA GLU A 563 25.98 13.20 11.20
C GLU A 563 24.76 13.67 10.40
N ILE A 564 24.28 14.90 10.63
CA ILE A 564 23.18 15.47 9.84
C ILE A 564 23.54 15.53 8.36
N GLU A 565 24.74 16.04 8.03
CA GLU A 565 25.21 16.11 6.65
C GLU A 565 25.34 14.73 6.00
N ARG A 566 25.78 13.72 6.77
CA ARG A 566 25.83 12.34 6.31
C ARG A 566 24.43 11.79 6.02
N GLN A 567 23.49 11.95 6.94
CA GLN A 567 22.10 11.49 6.81
C GLN A 567 21.40 12.14 5.62
N LYS A 568 21.56 13.46 5.43
CA LYS A 568 21.03 14.18 4.26
C LYS A 568 21.50 13.56 2.95
N LYS A 569 22.82 13.39 2.80
CA LYS A 569 23.42 12.83 1.58
C LYS A 569 22.98 11.40 1.34
N GLU A 570 22.94 10.58 2.39
CA GLU A 570 22.56 9.17 2.29
C GLU A 570 21.08 9.00 1.90
N LEU A 571 20.17 9.69 2.59
CA LEU A 571 18.73 9.64 2.29
C LEU A 571 18.43 10.20 0.89
N ALA A 572 19.01 11.34 0.53
CA ALA A 572 18.82 11.93 -0.80
C ALA A 572 19.29 10.95 -1.90
N ARG A 573 20.48 10.34 -1.75
CA ARG A 573 21.02 9.35 -2.70
C ARG A 573 20.07 8.17 -2.91
N LEU A 574 19.43 7.68 -1.84
CA LEU A 574 18.54 6.53 -1.90
C LEU A 574 17.17 6.91 -2.51
N LEU A 575 16.61 8.05 -2.09
CA LEU A 575 15.26 8.48 -2.47
C LEU A 575 15.19 9.09 -3.88
N LEU A 576 16.21 9.81 -4.35
CA LEU A 576 16.23 10.42 -5.69
C LEU A 576 16.13 9.42 -6.83
N ARG A 577 16.43 8.14 -6.58
CA ARG A 577 16.25 7.06 -7.55
C ARG A 577 14.77 6.74 -7.81
N ARG A 578 13.89 7.10 -6.87
CA ARG A 578 12.51 6.63 -6.80
C ARG A 578 11.47 7.75 -6.76
N PHE A 579 11.89 8.96 -6.37
CA PHE A 579 11.01 10.10 -6.14
C PHE A 579 11.52 11.34 -6.85
N HIS A 580 10.63 12.32 -7.04
CA HIS A 580 11.00 13.61 -7.63
C HIS A 580 11.90 14.43 -6.67
N PRO A 581 12.89 15.19 -7.17
CA PRO A 581 13.83 15.92 -6.31
C PRO A 581 13.17 16.82 -5.26
N SER A 582 12.15 17.58 -5.64
CA SER A 582 11.45 18.47 -4.70
C SER A 582 10.75 17.72 -3.56
N GLU A 583 10.25 16.50 -3.83
CA GLU A 583 9.61 15.65 -2.82
C GLU A 583 10.65 15.05 -1.86
N VAL A 584 11.84 14.72 -2.38
CA VAL A 584 12.97 14.25 -1.56
C VAL A 584 13.48 15.38 -0.67
N ASP A 585 13.61 16.58 -1.21
CA ASP A 585 14.06 17.75 -0.46
C ASP A 585 13.10 18.08 0.68
N GLU A 586 11.78 18.04 0.44
CA GLU A 586 10.77 18.19 1.49
C GLU A 586 10.95 17.11 2.58
N PHE A 587 10.97 15.84 2.18
CA PHE A 587 11.05 14.72 3.13
C PHE A 587 12.31 14.75 4.02
N VAL A 588 13.48 15.04 3.42
CA VAL A 588 14.75 15.15 4.13
C VAL A 588 14.79 16.42 4.97
N GLY A 589 14.28 17.54 4.43
CA GLY A 589 14.19 18.82 5.11
C GLY A 589 13.35 18.72 6.38
N ASP A 590 12.16 18.14 6.32
CA ASP A 590 11.24 18.00 7.45
C ASP A 590 11.87 17.28 8.65
N ARG A 591 12.73 16.29 8.40
CA ARG A 591 13.35 15.45 9.44
C ARG A 591 14.58 16.07 10.08
N LEU A 592 15.31 16.91 9.35
CA LEU A 592 16.63 17.38 9.78
C LEU A 592 16.70 18.90 10.02
N THR A 593 15.81 19.70 9.43
CA THR A 593 15.86 21.18 9.54
C THR A 593 15.73 21.67 10.99
N ILE A 594 14.90 21.03 11.80
CA ILE A 594 14.75 21.39 13.22
C ILE A 594 16.07 21.19 13.97
N ALA A 595 16.77 20.08 13.71
CA ALA A 595 18.06 19.81 14.32
C ALA A 595 19.12 20.84 13.90
N GLU A 596 19.14 21.24 12.63
CA GLU A 596 20.06 22.27 12.13
C GLU A 596 19.82 23.63 12.77
N ARG A 597 18.55 24.04 12.92
CA ARG A 597 18.19 25.31 13.58
C ARG A 597 18.65 25.31 15.04
N LEU A 598 18.43 24.21 15.76
CA LEU A 598 18.89 24.06 17.13
C LEU A 598 20.42 24.18 17.23
N ILE A 599 21.17 23.48 16.36
CA ILE A 599 22.64 23.54 16.34
C ILE A 599 23.13 24.96 16.05
N GLY A 600 22.56 25.64 15.05
CA GLY A 600 22.94 27.00 14.71
C GLY A 600 22.71 27.98 15.86
N TYR A 601 21.60 27.82 16.58
CA TYR A 601 21.29 28.61 17.77
C TYR A 601 22.28 28.34 18.92
N LEU A 602 22.60 27.07 19.21
CA LEU A 602 23.58 26.70 20.23
C LEU A 602 24.98 27.21 19.90
N GLN A 603 25.42 27.09 18.65
CA GLN A 603 26.69 27.68 18.19
C GLN A 603 26.73 29.19 18.39
N GLY A 604 25.60 29.88 18.17
CA GLY A 604 25.46 31.31 18.42
C GLY A 604 25.68 31.69 19.88
N ILE A 605 25.05 30.96 20.81
CA ILE A 605 25.22 31.19 22.25
C ILE A 605 26.66 30.90 22.69
N LEU A 606 27.20 29.75 22.28
CA LEU A 606 28.53 29.30 22.65
C LEU A 606 29.67 30.13 22.06
N ARG A 607 29.41 31.03 21.11
CA ARG A 607 30.38 32.03 20.63
C ARG A 607 30.37 33.32 21.47
N ARG A 608 29.27 33.60 22.19
CA ARG A 608 29.07 34.82 22.97
C ARG A 608 29.49 34.69 24.44
N GLY A 609 29.44 33.47 24.98
CA GLY A 609 30.00 33.09 26.30
C GLY A 609 31.22 32.19 26.12
#